data_AF-A0A1B9YS02-F1
#
_entry.id   AF-A0A1B9YS02-F1
#
_cell.length_a   1.000
_cell.length_b   1.000
_cell.length_c   1.000
_cell.angle_alpha   90.00
_cell.angle_beta   90.00
_cell.angle_gamma   90.00
#
_symmetry.space_group_name_H-M   'P 1'
#
loop_
_entity.id
_entity.type
_entity.pdbx_description
1 polymer ?
#
loop_
_entity_poly.entity_id
_entity_poly.type
_entity_poly.pdbx_seq_one_letter_code
_entity_poly.pdbx_strand_id
1 'polypeptide(L)' 'MTKILFVIPLILMASSVSAQTEKREGHDECARDVSRYCRAQMQAGDQVILACLKQNRSRISKACQRKLASAGQ' A
#
# COMPACT_ATOMS: atom_id res chain seq x y z
N MET A 1 -41.30 33.85 28.69
CA MET A 1 -42.08 32.66 28.32
C MET A 1 -42.53 32.79 26.87
N THR A 2 -41.70 32.32 25.94
CA THR A 2 -42.12 32.10 24.55
C THR A 2 -41.30 30.94 24.02
N LYS A 3 -42.01 29.86 23.73
CA LYS A 3 -41.56 28.56 23.26
C LYS A 3 -40.70 28.70 22.00
N ILE A 4 -39.38 28.68 22.13
CA ILE A 4 -38.50 28.33 21.01
C ILE A 4 -38.05 26.89 21.24
N LEU A 5 -39.04 26.00 21.09
CA LEU A 5 -38.83 24.59 20.79
C LEU A 5 -38.37 24.51 19.33
N PHE A 6 -37.15 24.96 19.06
CA PHE A 6 -36.45 24.64 17.82
C PHE A 6 -35.64 23.37 18.06
N VAL A 7 -36.36 22.26 17.94
CA VAL A 7 -35.83 20.98 17.51
C VAL A 7 -34.90 21.18 16.31
N ILE A 8 -33.58 21.15 16.53
CA ILE A 8 -32.57 20.54 15.65
C ILE A 8 -31.36 20.18 16.53
N PRO A 9 -31.19 18.89 16.87
CA PRO A 9 -29.99 18.35 17.50
C PRO A 9 -29.00 17.98 16.39
N LEU A 10 -27.92 18.75 16.22
CA LEU A 10 -26.74 18.41 15.41
C LEU A 10 -25.80 19.61 15.62
N ILE A 11 -24.68 19.50 16.32
CA ILE A 11 -23.43 19.05 15.73
C ILE A 11 -22.51 18.67 16.90
N LEU A 12 -22.29 17.37 17.04
CA LEU A 12 -21.06 16.84 17.59
C LEU A 12 -19.90 17.35 16.71
N MET A 13 -18.97 18.10 17.27
CA MET A 13 -17.63 18.27 16.69
C MET A 13 -16.59 17.89 17.76
N ALA A 14 -16.64 16.63 18.17
CA ALA A 14 -15.47 15.92 18.65
C ALA A 14 -14.98 15.06 17.48
N SER A 15 -14.11 15.63 16.64
CA SER A 15 -13.42 14.89 15.60
C SER A 15 -11.93 15.12 15.77
N SER A 16 -11.31 14.14 16.44
CA SER A 16 -9.89 13.87 16.41
C SER A 16 -9.34 14.08 15.00
N VAL A 17 -8.42 15.02 14.83
CA VAL A 17 -7.61 15.12 13.62
C VAL A 17 -6.74 13.87 13.60
N SER A 18 -7.24 12.84 12.92
CA SER A 18 -6.49 11.64 12.60
C SER A 18 -5.24 12.08 11.85
N ALA A 19 -4.07 11.80 12.41
CA ALA A 19 -2.82 11.76 11.68
C ALA A 19 -2.97 10.70 10.58
N GLN A 20 -3.52 11.08 9.44
CA GLN A 20 -3.47 10.28 8.23
C GLN A 20 -2.04 10.39 7.72
N THR A 21 -1.18 9.52 8.25
CA THR A 21 0.00 9.04 7.56
C THR A 21 -0.48 8.48 6.24
N GLU A 22 -0.62 9.36 5.24
CA GLU A 22 -0.80 9.02 3.85
C GLU A 22 0.51 8.39 3.38
N LYS A 23 0.73 7.14 3.79
CA LYS A 23 1.72 6.27 3.16
C LYS A 23 1.12 5.93 1.80
N ARG A 24 1.24 6.87 0.87
CA ARG A 24 0.93 6.72 -0.56
C ARG A 24 1.99 5.78 -1.15
N GLU A 25 2.03 4.54 -0.70
CA GLU A 25 2.86 3.52 -1.30
C GLU A 25 2.09 3.02 -2.51
N GLY A 26 2.51 3.48 -3.69
CA GLY A 26 2.09 2.90 -4.95
C GLY A 26 2.12 1.37 -4.84
N HIS A 27 1.02 0.76 -5.29
CA HIS A 27 0.59 -0.63 -5.09
C HIS A 27 1.49 -1.71 -5.71
N ASP A 28 2.81 -1.58 -5.58
CA ASP A 28 3.74 -2.63 -5.94
C ASP A 28 4.27 -3.27 -4.67
N GLU A 29 3.55 -4.29 -4.19
CA GLU A 29 3.94 -5.08 -3.02
C GLU A 29 5.30 -5.78 -3.19
N CYS A 30 5.85 -5.78 -4.41
CA CYS A 30 7.21 -6.20 -4.70
C CYS A 30 8.23 -5.05 -4.70
N ALA A 31 7.87 -3.77 -4.81
CA ALA A 31 8.84 -2.67 -4.93
C ALA A 31 9.89 -2.62 -3.82
N ARG A 32 9.48 -2.92 -2.58
CA ARG A 32 10.40 -2.98 -1.44
C ARG A 32 11.38 -4.15 -1.56
N ASP A 33 10.91 -5.30 -2.02
CA ASP A 33 11.74 -6.49 -2.25
C ASP A 33 12.65 -6.31 -3.47
N VAL A 34 12.16 -5.71 -4.56
CA VAL A 34 12.95 -5.36 -5.75
C VAL A 34 14.08 -4.41 -5.36
N SER A 35 13.80 -3.37 -4.58
CA SER A 35 14.83 -2.41 -4.14
C SER A 35 15.88 -3.06 -3.23
N ARG A 36 15.51 -4.09 -2.46
CA ARG A 36 16.41 -4.78 -1.52
C ARG A 36 17.24 -5.87 -2.19
N TYR A 37 16.63 -6.68 -3.05
CA TYR A 37 17.25 -7.89 -3.62
C TYR A 37 17.60 -7.75 -5.10
N CYS A 38 16.82 -6.96 -5.85
CA CYS A 38 16.92 -6.83 -7.31
C CYS A 38 17.33 -5.41 -7.74
N ARG A 39 18.00 -4.64 -6.86
CA ARG A 39 18.39 -3.25 -7.14
C ARG A 39 19.21 -3.10 -8.42
N ALA A 40 20.11 -4.04 -8.65
CA ALA A 40 20.94 -4.09 -9.86
C ALA A 40 20.12 -4.33 -11.14
N GLN A 41 18.91 -4.87 -11.03
CA GLN A 41 18.06 -5.24 -12.16
C GLN A 41 16.99 -4.19 -12.45
N MET A 42 16.83 -3.18 -11.58
CA MET A 42 15.90 -2.06 -11.79
C MET A 42 16.18 -1.29 -13.08
N GLN A 43 17.44 -1.23 -13.51
CA GLN A 43 17.87 -0.57 -14.74
C GLN A 43 17.75 -1.47 -15.99
N ALA A 44 17.60 -2.78 -15.78
CA ALA A 44 17.54 -3.77 -16.86
C ALA A 44 16.10 -4.01 -17.37
N GLY A 45 15.10 -3.48 -16.66
CA GLY A 45 13.68 -3.54 -17.04
C GLY A 45 12.89 -4.65 -16.34
N ASP A 46 11.56 -4.61 -16.49
CA ASP A 46 10.61 -5.44 -15.75
C ASP A 46 10.83 -6.95 -15.94
N GLN A 47 11.18 -7.40 -17.14
CA GLN A 47 11.42 -8.82 -17.41
C GLN A 47 12.58 -9.38 -16.58
N VAL A 48 13.64 -8.59 -16.41
CA VAL A 48 14.83 -8.96 -15.62
C VAL A 48 14.52 -8.87 -14.13
N ILE A 49 13.75 -7.85 -13.72
CA ILE A 49 13.24 -7.74 -12.35
C ILE A 49 12.39 -8.97 -11.99
N LEU A 50 11.50 -9.39 -12.89
CA LEU A 50 10.64 -10.55 -12.70
C LEU A 50 11.46 -11.85 -12.56
N ALA A 51 12.51 -12.01 -13.38
CA ALA A 51 13.44 -13.13 -13.26
C ALA A 51 14.20 -13.11 -11.93
N CYS A 52 14.68 -11.94 -11.51
CA CYS A 52 15.37 -11.78 -10.23
C CYS A 52 14.46 -12.07 -9.03
N LEU A 53 13.21 -11.59 -9.06
CA LEU A 53 12.20 -11.90 -8.06
C LEU A 53 11.88 -13.40 -8.04
N LYS A 54 11.80 -14.05 -9.21
CA LYS A 54 11.63 -15.51 -9.31
C LYS A 54 12.79 -16.27 -8.65
N GLN A 55 14.03 -15.88 -8.90
CA GLN A 55 15.21 -16.48 -8.25
C GLN A 55 15.24 -16.24 -6.73
N ASN A 56 14.74 -15.08 -6.28
CA ASN A 56 14.69 -14.73 -4.86
C ASN A 56 13.33 -15.02 -4.20
N ARG A 57 12.47 -15.86 -4.79
CA ARG A 57 11.13 -16.17 -4.28
C ARG A 57 11.10 -16.56 -2.81
N SER A 58 12.09 -17.28 -2.31
CA SER A 58 12.19 -17.68 -0.90
C SER A 58 12.68 -16.56 0.04
N ARG A 59 13.26 -15.48 -0.50
CA ARG A 59 13.86 -14.36 0.25
C ARG A 59 13.01 -13.10 0.27
N ILE A 60 12.13 -12.94 -0.72
CA ILE A 60 11.17 -11.83 -0.80
C ILE A 60 9.98 -12.03 0.15
N SER A 61 9.24 -10.96 0.45
CA SER A 61 8.06 -11.00 1.31
C SER A 61 6.97 -11.93 0.77
N LYS A 62 6.19 -12.54 1.67
CA LYS A 62 5.04 -13.39 1.32
C LYS A 62 4.03 -12.65 0.44
N ALA A 63 3.87 -11.34 0.60
CA ALA A 63 3.02 -10.53 -0.27
C ALA A 63 3.52 -10.57 -1.71
N CYS A 64 4.78 -10.19 -1.94
CA CYS A 64 5.40 -10.23 -3.25
C CYS A 64 5.40 -11.64 -3.88
N GLN A 65 5.62 -12.69 -3.08
CA GLN A 65 5.50 -14.08 -3.57
C GLN A 65 4.12 -14.38 -4.15
N ARG A 66 3.05 -13.93 -3.47
CA ARG A 66 1.67 -14.13 -3.93
C ARG A 66 1.38 -13.37 -5.21
N LYS A 67 1.77 -12.09 -5.30
CA LYS A 67 1.64 -11.33 -6.56
C LYS A 67 2.43 -11.96 -7.69
N LEU A 68 3.67 -12.39 -7.44
CA LEU A 68 4.48 -13.00 -8.48
C LEU A 68 3.91 -14.35 -8.94
N ALA A 69 3.14 -15.04 -8.09
CA ALA A 69 2.38 -16.22 -8.48
C ALA A 69 1.16 -15.86 -9.35
N SER A 70 0.45 -14.79 -9.03
CA SER A 70 -0.69 -14.30 -9.82
C SER A 70 -0.31 -13.61 -11.13
N ALA A 71 0.88 -13.00 -11.22
CA ALA A 71 1.35 -12.28 -12.40
C ALA A 71 2.03 -13.18 -13.45
N GLY A 72 2.26 -14.45 -13.13
CA GLY A 72 2.92 -15.42 -14.01
C GLY A 72 1.96 -16.36 -14.75
N GLN A 73 0.66 -16.05 -14.77
CA GLN A 73 -0.40 -16.82 -15.42
C GLN A 73 -0.94 -16.04 -16.60
#